data_AF-A0A8J2LCJ8-F1
#
_entry.id   AF-A0A8J2LCJ8-F1
#
_cell.length_a   1.000
_cell.length_b   1.000
_cell.length_c   1.000
_cell.angle_alpha   90.00
_cell.angle_beta   90.00
_cell.angle_gamma   90.00
#
_symmetry.space_group_name_H-M   'P 1'
#
loop_
_entity.id
_entity.type
_entity.pdbx_description
1 polymer ?
#
loop_
_entity_poly.entity_id
_entity_poly.type
_entity_poly.pdbx_seq_one_letter_code
_entity_poly.pdbx_strand_id
1 'polypeptide(L)'
;MTIFIQTDKPVYMQGQTVRFRAVPINTALKAFDDAVDVFMMDPRGNIVRRWLSRQSNFGAVSLNYTLSDQPVYGNWTIRVQALQQVEEKRFWVEEYYQPRFEVNVTTPAFFFSSDEYFTGSVTGNFTSGGPVHGNLTLRVTVRPIGISIPTGYQS
;
A
#
# COMPACT_ATOMS: atom_id res chain seq x y z
N MET A 1 15.06 -5.65 -17.13
CA MET A 1 15.31 -4.51 -16.22
C MET A 1 14.24 -4.56 -15.13
N THR A 2 14.23 -3.64 -14.18
CA THR A 2 13.18 -3.58 -13.15
C THR A 2 12.83 -2.14 -12.87
N ILE A 3 11.55 -1.82 -12.70
CA ILE A 3 11.10 -0.47 -12.35
C ILE A 3 10.46 -0.51 -10.96
N PHE A 4 11.01 0.27 -10.03
CA PHE A 4 10.39 0.45 -8.72
C PHE A 4 9.59 1.76 -8.70
N ILE A 5 8.36 1.70 -8.22
CA ILE A 5 7.51 2.87 -8.06
C ILE A 5 7.22 3.06 -6.57
N GLN A 6 7.55 4.24 -6.05
CA GLN A 6 7.35 4.60 -4.65
C GLN A 6 6.49 5.86 -4.56
N THR A 7 5.51 5.83 -3.69
CA THR A 7 4.67 6.97 -3.32
C THR A 7 5.06 7.45 -1.92
N ASP A 8 4.91 8.73 -1.60
CA ASP A 8 5.18 9.24 -0.25
C ASP A 8 4.15 8.75 0.77
N LYS A 9 2.92 8.47 0.33
CA LYS A 9 1.85 7.88 1.13
C LYS A 9 1.14 6.73 0.39
N PRO A 10 0.58 5.76 1.11
CA PRO A 10 -0.29 4.73 0.53
C PRO A 10 -1.72 5.23 0.30
N VAL A 11 -2.17 6.24 1.05
CA VAL A 11 -3.53 6.81 1.04
C VAL A 11 -3.47 8.33 0.92
N TYR A 12 -4.34 8.92 0.09
CA TYR A 12 -4.46 10.36 -0.11
C TYR A 12 -5.91 10.84 0.01
N MET A 13 -6.07 12.12 0.37
CA MET A 13 -7.34 12.85 0.36
C MET A 13 -7.45 13.81 -0.82
N GLN A 14 -8.66 14.32 -1.04
CA GLN A 14 -8.91 15.45 -1.94
C GLN A 14 -7.96 16.63 -1.68
N GLY A 15 -7.56 17.33 -2.74
CA GLY A 15 -6.62 18.46 -2.69
C GLY A 15 -5.17 18.08 -2.33
N GLN A 16 -4.88 16.84 -1.90
CA GLN A 16 -3.50 16.43 -1.61
C GLN A 16 -2.71 16.24 -2.90
N THR A 17 -1.40 16.47 -2.79
CA THR A 17 -0.45 16.20 -3.88
C THR A 17 0.18 14.84 -3.68
N VAL A 18 -0.09 13.93 -4.63
CA VAL A 18 0.58 12.64 -4.75
C VAL A 18 2.00 12.89 -5.20
N ARG A 19 2.99 12.54 -4.37
CA ARG A 19 4.41 12.62 -4.72
C ARG A 19 4.92 11.21 -4.91
N PHE A 20 5.56 10.98 -6.05
CA PHE A 20 6.05 9.65 -6.35
C PHE A 20 7.32 9.70 -7.18
N ARG A 21 8.07 8.61 -7.12
CA ARG A 21 9.25 8.41 -7.96
C ARG A 21 9.23 7.05 -8.62
N ALA A 22 9.66 7.02 -9.87
CA ALA A 22 9.99 5.81 -10.59
C ALA A 22 11.52 5.65 -10.62
N VAL A 23 12.00 4.47 -10.25
CA VAL A 23 13.42 4.12 -10.19
C VAL A 23 13.63 2.92 -11.12
N PRO A 24 13.91 3.18 -12.41
CA PRO A 24 14.26 2.13 -13.35
C PRO A 24 15.72 1.72 -13.14
N ILE A 25 15.96 0.42 -12.98
CA ILE A 25 17.30 -0.16 -12.81
C ILE A 25 17.54 -1.30 -13.80
N ASN A 26 18.80 -1.43 -14.25
CA ASN A 26 19.21 -2.53 -15.10
C ASN A 26 19.57 -3.79 -14.27
N THR A 27 19.93 -4.88 -14.94
CA THR A 27 20.29 -6.16 -14.30
C THR A 27 21.54 -6.08 -13.43
N ALA A 28 22.38 -5.05 -13.63
CA ALA A 28 23.54 -4.76 -12.81
C ALA A 28 23.21 -3.83 -11.62
N LEU A 29 21.92 -3.61 -11.32
CA LEU A 29 21.42 -2.71 -10.27
C LEU A 29 21.87 -1.25 -10.43
N LYS A 30 22.25 -0.85 -11.65
CA LYS A 30 22.58 0.55 -11.97
C LYS A 30 21.34 1.27 -12.49
N ALA A 31 21.34 2.59 -12.32
CA ALA A 31 20.35 3.47 -12.90
C ALA A 31 20.18 3.18 -14.40
N PHE A 32 18.93 3.16 -14.84
CA PHE A 32 18.59 3.15 -16.25
C PHE A 32 18.49 4.59 -16.74
N ASP A 33 19.22 4.90 -17.81
CA ASP A 33 19.44 6.27 -18.28
C ASP A 33 18.46 6.70 -19.38
N ASP A 34 17.74 5.77 -20.01
CA ASP A 34 16.78 6.13 -21.06
C ASP A 34 15.51 6.76 -20.49
N ALA A 35 14.78 7.42 -21.38
CA ALA A 35 13.52 8.08 -21.05
C ALA A 35 12.41 7.06 -20.71
N VAL A 36 11.56 7.43 -19.75
CA VAL A 36 10.39 6.64 -19.33
C VAL A 36 9.10 7.42 -19.54
N ASP A 37 8.03 6.71 -19.85
CA ASP A 37 6.68 7.26 -19.91
C ASP A 37 5.92 6.90 -18.63
N VAL A 38 5.20 7.87 -18.08
CA VAL A 38 4.44 7.71 -16.85
C VAL A 38 3.00 8.11 -17.08
N PHE A 39 2.07 7.28 -16.61
CA PHE A 39 0.63 7.50 -16.70
C PHE A 39 0.02 7.41 -15.30
N MET A 40 -0.83 8.37 -14.98
CA MET A 40 -1.72 8.30 -13.83
C MET A 40 -3.11 7.97 -14.31
N MET A 41 -3.71 6.95 -13.72
CA MET A 41 -5.04 6.45 -14.05
C MET A 41 -5.96 6.53 -12.84
N ASP A 42 -7.19 6.98 -13.08
CA ASP A 42 -8.25 6.97 -12.07
C ASP A 42 -8.77 5.54 -11.83
N PRO A 43 -9.64 5.33 -10.82
CA PRO A 43 -10.23 4.02 -10.53
C PRO A 43 -11.12 3.46 -11.64
N ARG A 44 -11.51 4.28 -12.62
CA ARG A 44 -12.30 3.88 -13.79
C ARG A 44 -11.41 3.47 -14.98
N GLY A 45 -10.09 3.57 -14.84
CA GLY A 45 -9.11 3.25 -15.88
C GLY A 45 -8.82 4.40 -16.85
N ASN A 46 -9.32 5.61 -16.59
CA ASN A 46 -9.05 6.76 -17.44
C ASN A 46 -7.67 7.34 -17.14
N ILE A 47 -6.89 7.64 -18.17
CA ILE A 47 -5.61 8.36 -18.02
C ILE A 47 -5.92 9.82 -17.72
N VAL A 48 -5.71 10.23 -16.46
CA VAL A 48 -5.93 11.62 -16.01
C VAL A 48 -4.70 12.49 -16.21
N ARG A 49 -3.50 11.87 -16.24
CA ARG A 49 -2.25 12.59 -16.52
C ARG A 49 -1.23 11.67 -17.17
N ARG A 50 -0.46 12.23 -18.10
CA ARG A 50 0.69 11.58 -18.72
C ARG A 50 1.93 12.48 -18.64
N TRP A 51 3.07 11.85 -18.44
CA TRP A 51 4.39 12.47 -18.57
C TRP A 51 5.19 11.60 -19.54
N LEU A 52 5.41 12.13 -20.74
CA LEU A 52 6.10 11.40 -21.80
C LEU A 52 7.60 11.74 -21.81
N SER A 53 8.41 10.77 -22.19
CA SER A 53 9.85 10.87 -22.41
C SER A 53 10.60 11.55 -21.28
N ARG A 54 10.30 11.15 -20.03
CA ARG A 54 10.97 11.68 -18.84
C ARG A 54 12.32 11.03 -18.67
N GLN A 55 13.38 11.82 -18.78
CA GLN A 55 14.73 11.36 -18.46
C GLN A 55 14.89 11.19 -16.96
N SER A 56 15.61 10.13 -16.61
CA SER A 56 16.07 9.86 -15.25
C SER A 56 17.04 10.95 -14.79
N ASN A 57 16.82 11.51 -13.59
CA ASN A 57 17.77 12.42 -12.95
C ASN A 57 18.38 11.71 -11.75
N PHE A 58 19.68 11.40 -11.79
CA PHE A 58 20.37 10.59 -10.79
C PHE A 58 19.70 9.23 -10.52
N GLY A 59 19.19 8.56 -11.57
CA GLY A 59 18.60 7.23 -11.45
C GLY A 59 17.13 7.18 -11.05
N ALA A 60 16.47 8.33 -10.89
CA ALA A 60 15.04 8.38 -10.60
C ALA A 60 14.30 9.48 -11.38
N VAL A 61 13.03 9.19 -11.70
CA VAL A 61 12.08 10.17 -12.22
C VAL A 61 11.11 10.52 -11.10
N SER A 62 11.26 11.73 -10.53
CA SER A 62 10.38 12.24 -9.48
C SER A 62 9.30 13.13 -10.07
N LEU A 63 8.05 12.83 -9.74
CA LEU A 63 6.87 13.51 -10.29
C LEU A 63 5.86 13.78 -9.17
N ASN A 64 4.95 14.71 -9.44
CA ASN A 64 3.87 15.04 -8.54
C ASN A 64 2.57 15.26 -9.30
N TYR A 65 1.45 15.03 -8.61
CA TYR A 65 0.11 15.29 -9.13
C TYR A 65 -0.82 15.73 -8.01
N THR A 66 -1.44 16.88 -8.16
CA THR A 66 -2.42 17.41 -7.20
C THR A 66 -3.80 16.85 -7.52
N LEU A 67 -4.40 16.16 -6.56
CA LEU A 67 -5.77 15.67 -6.66
C LEU A 67 -6.75 16.84 -6.66
N SER A 68 -7.85 16.69 -7.42
CA SER A 68 -8.99 17.62 -7.38
C SER A 68 -9.59 17.70 -5.98
N ASP A 69 -10.35 18.76 -5.71
CA ASP A 69 -11.21 18.88 -4.52
C ASP A 69 -12.36 17.86 -4.54
N GLN A 70 -12.69 17.33 -5.72
CA GLN A 70 -13.66 16.25 -5.93
C GLN A 70 -13.03 15.13 -6.77
N PRO A 71 -12.12 14.31 -6.21
CA PRO A 71 -11.50 13.22 -6.93
C PRO A 71 -12.46 12.02 -7.04
N VAL A 72 -12.22 11.13 -8.00
CA VAL A 72 -12.86 9.81 -8.00
C VAL A 72 -12.21 8.98 -6.90
N TYR A 73 -12.97 8.62 -5.85
CA TYR A 73 -12.46 7.78 -4.77
C TYR A 73 -12.22 6.33 -5.22
N GLY A 74 -11.23 5.68 -4.60
CA GLY A 74 -10.87 4.29 -4.85
C GLY A 74 -9.39 4.08 -5.20
N ASN A 75 -9.11 2.98 -5.91
CA ASN A 75 -7.76 2.59 -6.31
C ASN A 75 -7.28 3.37 -7.53
N TRP A 76 -6.34 4.27 -7.34
CA TRP A 76 -5.62 4.94 -8.42
C TRP A 76 -4.38 4.15 -8.81
N THR A 77 -3.96 4.28 -10.07
CA THR A 77 -2.82 3.51 -10.59
C THR A 77 -1.80 4.43 -11.25
N ILE A 78 -0.53 4.27 -10.85
CA ILE A 78 0.63 4.85 -11.53
C ILE A 78 1.22 3.73 -12.39
N ARG A 79 1.24 3.93 -13.71
CA ARG A 79 1.88 3.03 -14.67
C ARG A 79 3.12 3.68 -15.22
N VAL A 80 4.23 2.96 -15.19
CA VAL A 80 5.49 3.39 -15.79
C VAL A 80 5.82 2.43 -16.92
N GLN A 81 6.13 2.98 -18.08
CA GLN A 81 6.54 2.24 -19.27
C GLN A 81 7.94 2.70 -19.67
N ALA A 82 8.84 1.75 -19.86
CA ALA A 82 10.16 2.02 -20.38
C ALA A 82 10.60 0.83 -21.23
N LEU A 83 11.16 1.09 -22.41
CA LEU A 83 11.45 0.06 -23.41
C LEU A 83 10.24 -0.85 -23.66
N GLN A 84 10.30 -2.12 -23.22
CA GLN A 84 9.23 -3.13 -23.34
C GLN A 84 8.66 -3.55 -21.98
N GLN A 85 9.03 -2.88 -20.88
CA GLN A 85 8.56 -3.22 -19.55
C GLN A 85 7.52 -2.21 -19.07
N VAL A 86 6.49 -2.74 -18.41
CA VAL A 86 5.41 -1.98 -17.81
C VAL A 86 5.33 -2.39 -16.34
N GLU A 87 5.40 -1.41 -15.45
CA GLU A 87 5.19 -1.62 -14.01
C GLU A 87 4.08 -0.72 -13.51
N GLU A 88 3.33 -1.23 -12.53
CA GLU A 88 2.20 -0.52 -11.94
C GLU A 88 2.30 -0.47 -10.42
N LYS A 89 1.89 0.67 -9.87
CA LYS A 89 1.71 0.85 -8.44
C LYS A 89 0.36 1.46 -8.16
N ARG A 90 -0.38 0.83 -7.25
CA ARG A 90 -1.66 1.33 -6.78
C ARG A 90 -1.51 2.14 -5.50
N PHE A 91 -2.32 3.16 -5.37
CA PHE A 91 -2.52 3.94 -4.15
C PHE A 91 -4.01 4.22 -3.96
N TRP A 92 -4.43 4.42 -2.72
CA TRP A 92 -5.83 4.63 -2.39
C TRP A 92 -6.14 6.13 -2.27
N VAL A 93 -7.29 6.54 -2.81
CA VAL A 93 -7.84 7.88 -2.60
C VAL A 93 -9.16 7.75 -1.89
N GLU A 94 -9.24 8.28 -0.68
CA GLU A 94 -10.45 8.28 0.14
C GLU A 94 -10.51 9.54 1.00
N GLU A 95 -11.71 9.84 1.47
CA GLU A 95 -11.86 10.78 2.58
C GLU A 95 -11.47 10.06 3.86
N TYR A 96 -10.38 10.50 4.50
CA TYR A 96 -9.97 9.98 5.80
C TYR A 96 -9.79 11.13 6.79
N TYR A 97 -10.06 10.87 8.06
CA TYR A 97 -9.70 11.78 9.12
C TYR A 97 -8.41 11.27 9.73
N GLN A 98 -7.44 12.16 9.95
CA GLN A 98 -6.19 11.75 10.60
C GLN A 98 -6.52 11.22 12.00
N PRO A 99 -6.29 9.93 12.28
CA PRO A 99 -6.61 9.37 13.58
C PRO A 99 -5.72 10.04 14.63
N ARG A 100 -6.33 10.47 15.73
CA ARG A 100 -5.61 11.15 16.83
C ARG A 100 -4.85 10.18 17.72
N PHE A 101 -5.15 8.89 17.59
CA PHE A 101 -4.55 7.81 18.35
C PHE A 101 -4.50 6.53 17.51
N GLU A 102 -3.57 5.66 17.84
CA GLU A 102 -3.42 4.32 17.27
C GLU A 102 -3.78 3.28 18.33
N VAL A 103 -4.37 2.17 17.87
CA VAL A 103 -4.67 1.01 18.71
C VAL A 103 -3.82 -0.15 18.21
N ASN A 104 -3.00 -0.72 19.08
CA ASN A 104 -2.16 -1.86 18.79
C ASN A 104 -2.70 -3.10 19.53
N VAL A 105 -2.86 -4.19 18.79
CA VAL A 105 -3.37 -5.47 19.30
C VAL A 105 -2.26 -6.51 19.14
N THR A 106 -1.74 -7.01 20.26
CA THR A 106 -0.70 -8.02 20.28
C THR A 106 -1.29 -9.35 20.73
N THR A 107 -1.20 -10.35 19.86
CA THR A 107 -1.68 -11.71 20.12
C THR A 107 -0.66 -12.72 19.61
N PRO A 108 -0.63 -13.96 20.14
CA PRO A 108 0.14 -15.03 19.54
C PRO A 108 -0.31 -15.31 18.10
N ALA A 109 0.62 -15.74 17.24
CA ALA A 109 0.36 -15.99 15.82
C ALA A 109 -0.54 -17.22 15.58
N PHE A 110 -0.51 -18.18 16.50
CA PHE A 110 -1.36 -19.37 16.53
C PHE A 110 -1.62 -19.78 17.98
N PHE A 111 -2.67 -20.56 18.18
CA PHE A 111 -3.02 -21.20 19.45
C PHE A 111 -3.63 -22.57 19.15
N PHE A 112 -3.55 -23.49 20.10
CA PHE A 112 -4.13 -24.82 19.96
C PHE A 112 -5.57 -24.84 20.47
N SER A 113 -6.39 -25.72 19.92
CA SER A 113 -7.75 -25.94 20.43
C SER A 113 -7.77 -26.55 21.84
N SER A 114 -6.64 -27.10 22.30
CA SER A 114 -6.44 -27.60 23.66
C SER A 114 -6.07 -26.50 24.65
N ASP A 115 -5.75 -25.29 24.18
CA ASP A 115 -5.36 -24.20 25.07
C ASP A 115 -6.60 -23.69 25.81
N GLU A 116 -6.51 -23.62 27.13
CA GLU A 116 -7.62 -23.17 27.99
C GLU A 116 -7.90 -21.67 27.82
N TYR A 117 -6.86 -20.87 27.52
CA TYR A 117 -6.94 -19.42 27.39
C TYR A 117 -6.22 -18.92 26.14
N PHE A 118 -6.83 -17.93 25.47
CA PHE A 118 -6.19 -17.12 24.44
C PHE A 118 -5.87 -15.74 25.02
N THR A 119 -4.58 -15.45 25.21
CA THR A 119 -4.11 -14.21 25.84
C THR A 119 -3.56 -13.25 24.79
N GLY A 120 -3.93 -11.97 24.90
CA GLY A 120 -3.39 -10.88 24.10
C GLY A 120 -3.45 -9.57 24.86
N SER A 121 -2.75 -8.55 24.37
CA SER A 121 -2.76 -7.20 24.92
C SER A 121 -3.24 -6.18 23.89
N VAL A 122 -3.98 -5.19 24.36
CA VAL A 122 -4.44 -4.06 23.55
C VAL A 122 -3.92 -2.78 24.19
N THR A 123 -3.22 -1.96 23.42
CA THR A 123 -2.70 -0.66 23.85
C THR A 123 -3.20 0.43 22.93
N GLY A 124 -3.53 1.59 23.50
CA GLY A 124 -3.95 2.77 22.74
C GLY A 124 -3.06 3.95 23.09
N ASN A 125 -2.41 4.55 22.09
CA ASN A 125 -1.53 5.70 22.27
C ASN A 125 -1.94 6.83 21.32
N PHE A 126 -1.99 8.06 21.83
CA PHE A 126 -2.12 9.24 20.98
C PHE A 126 -0.90 9.37 20.06
N THR A 127 -1.06 10.05 18.92
CA THR A 127 0.09 10.34 18.03
C THR A 127 1.15 11.22 18.68
N SER A 128 0.87 11.82 19.84
CA SER A 128 1.83 12.52 20.70
C SER A 128 2.62 11.60 21.64
N GLY A 129 2.28 10.31 21.69
CA GLY A 129 2.94 9.28 22.51
C GLY A 129 2.27 8.98 23.86
N GLY A 130 1.29 9.78 24.31
CA GLY A 130 0.60 9.55 25.57
C GLY A 130 -0.44 8.41 25.52
N PRO A 131 -0.77 7.75 26.65
CA PRO A 131 -1.78 6.70 26.69
C PRO A 131 -3.19 7.27 26.47
N VAL A 132 -4.04 6.47 25.82
CA VAL A 132 -5.46 6.78 25.63
C VAL A 132 -6.28 6.13 26.74
N HIS A 133 -7.17 6.91 27.36
CA HIS A 133 -8.20 6.40 28.26
C HIS A 133 -9.56 6.40 27.57
N GLY A 134 -10.23 5.25 27.56
CA GLY A 134 -11.53 5.10 26.92
C GLY A 134 -12.12 3.71 27.15
N ASN A 135 -13.26 3.45 26.51
CA ASN A 135 -13.93 2.17 26.57
C ASN A 135 -13.43 1.26 25.44
N LEU A 136 -13.21 -0.02 25.75
CA LEU A 136 -12.78 -1.03 24.78
C LEU A 136 -13.91 -2.01 24.50
N THR A 137 -14.17 -2.27 23.22
CA THR A 137 -15.05 -3.36 22.77
C THR A 137 -14.25 -4.27 21.86
N LEU A 138 -14.20 -5.57 22.20
CA LEU A 138 -13.44 -6.56 21.45
C LEU A 138 -14.37 -7.50 20.69
N ARG A 139 -13.98 -7.85 19.46
CA ARG A 139 -14.61 -8.89 18.66
C ARG A 139 -13.55 -9.91 18.27
N VAL A 140 -13.71 -11.15 18.73
CA VAL A 140 -12.83 -12.27 18.39
C VAL A 140 -13.54 -13.15 17.37
N THR A 141 -12.82 -13.55 16.31
CA THR A 141 -13.32 -14.51 15.30
C THR A 141 -12.29 -15.61 15.14
N VAL A 142 -12.69 -16.86 15.43
CA VAL A 142 -11.82 -18.04 15.32
C VAL A 142 -12.10 -18.74 14.00
N ARG A 143 -11.05 -19.07 13.26
CA ARG A 143 -11.13 -19.87 12.01
C ARG A 143 -10.11 -21.00 12.09
N PRO A 144 -10.51 -22.27 11.84
CA PRO A 144 -9.55 -23.37 11.78
C PRO A 144 -8.61 -23.16 10.60
N ILE A 145 -7.32 -23.46 10.81
CA ILE A 145 -6.35 -23.55 9.72
C ILE A 145 -6.73 -24.79 8.92
N GLY A 146 -7.18 -24.62 7.69
CA GLY A 146 -7.56 -25.74 6.83
C GLY A 146 -6.37 -26.68 6.61
N ILE A 147 -6.39 -27.85 7.25
CA ILE A 147 -5.47 -28.94 6.93
C ILE A 147 -6.01 -29.56 5.63
N SER A 148 -5.29 -29.41 4.53
CA SER A 148 -5.52 -30.24 3.35
C SER A 148 -5.08 -31.67 3.72
N ILE A 149 -6.00 -32.47 4.25
CA ILE A 149 -5.76 -33.91 4.46
C ILE A 149 -5.77 -34.54 3.06
N PRO A 150 -4.68 -35.17 2.58
CA PRO A 150 -4.74 -35.95 1.36
C PRO A 150 -5.68 -37.12 1.60
N THR A 151 -6.81 -37.16 0.90
CA THR A 151 -7.71 -38.31 0.87
C THR A 151 -6.98 -39.51 0.28
N GLY A 152 -6.54 -40.42 1.14
CA GLY A 152 -5.99 -41.69 0.74
C GLY A 152 -5.50 -42.46 1.95
N TYR A 153 -6.38 -43.29 2.52
CA TYR A 153 -6.14 -44.63 3.08
C TYR A 153 -7.33 -44.97 3.99
N GLN A 154 -8.40 -45.46 3.35
CA GLN A 154 -9.30 -46.42 3.99
C GLN A 154 -9.08 -47.76 3.30
N SER A 155 -8.58 -48.73 4.06
CA SER A 155 -8.84 -50.17 3.93
C SER A 155 -8.42 -50.84 5.23
#